data_AF-A0A1V2THY5-F1
#
_entry.id   AF-A0A1V2THY5-F1
#
_cell.length_a   1.000
_cell.length_b   1.000
_cell.length_c   1.000
_cell.angle_alpha   90.00
_cell.angle_beta   90.00
_cell.angle_gamma   90.00
#
_symmetry.space_group_name_H-M   'P 1'
#
loop_
_entity.id
_entity.type
_entity.pdbx_description
1 polymer ?
#
loop_
_entity_poly.entity_id
_entity_poly.type
_entity_poly.pdbx_seq_one_letter_code
_entity_poly.pdbx_strand_id
1 'polypeptide(L)'
;MRSSSPIGVTPFHSGGSLRGFIMSGRWPETTKEWAQVLVLAVRVATLPGLLTTSTVFGVREELPDDPEPGTVGLVIAEGTVLGEEALEPGQFADHVPPALLMLHPPSETTPSLPECTGAASGCVLLPGLPHLGLEHRAAWVEAESDGTITSLVSRVGLDPISNPDTAVLAMLLAA
;
A
#
# COMPACT_ATOMS: atom_id res chain seq x y z
N MET A 1 -12.04 -29.66 -3.22
CA MET A 1 -11.88 -28.24 -3.55
C MET A 1 -11.45 -27.51 -2.30
N ARG A 2 -10.25 -26.94 -2.24
CA ARG A 2 -9.93 -26.00 -1.15
C ARG A 2 -10.84 -24.79 -1.37
N SER A 3 -11.84 -24.59 -0.52
CA SER A 3 -12.48 -23.28 -0.39
C SER A 3 -11.37 -22.36 0.10
N SER A 4 -10.83 -21.50 -0.78
CA SER A 4 -9.92 -20.47 -0.32
C SER A 4 -10.76 -19.46 0.45
N SER A 5 -10.45 -19.27 1.73
CA SER A 5 -11.07 -18.22 2.53
C SER A 5 -10.89 -16.87 1.81
N PRO A 6 -11.91 -16.00 1.80
CA PRO A 6 -11.79 -14.67 1.20
C PRO A 6 -10.76 -13.83 1.97
N ILE A 7 -10.14 -12.87 1.26
CA ILE A 7 -9.30 -11.84 1.88
C ILE A 7 -10.24 -10.71 2.32
N GLY A 8 -10.34 -10.49 3.62
CA GLY A 8 -11.04 -9.34 4.20
C GLY A 8 -10.08 -8.19 4.43
N VAL A 9 -10.53 -6.97 4.13
CA VAL A 9 -9.76 -5.74 4.34
C VAL A 9 -10.70 -4.69 4.92
N THR A 10 -10.39 -4.17 6.11
CA THR A 10 -11.23 -3.19 6.80
C THR A 10 -10.40 -1.98 7.20
N PRO A 11 -10.66 -0.78 6.63
CA PRO A 11 -9.92 0.42 7.00
C PRO A 11 -10.25 0.83 8.44
N PHE A 12 -9.27 1.39 9.14
CA PHE A 12 -9.47 2.03 10.43
C PHE A 12 -8.74 3.37 10.49
N HIS A 13 -9.29 4.29 11.26
CA HIS A 13 -8.76 5.64 11.39
C HIS A 13 -8.70 6.05 12.86
N SER A 14 -7.84 7.01 13.17
CA SER A 14 -7.74 7.63 14.50
C SER A 14 -7.53 9.13 14.33
N GLY A 15 -8.32 9.92 15.05
CA GLY A 15 -8.29 11.38 14.93
C GLY A 15 -8.70 11.90 13.55
N GLY A 16 -9.51 11.15 12.80
CA GLY A 16 -9.94 11.50 11.45
C GLY A 16 -8.93 11.16 10.34
N SER A 17 -7.76 10.63 10.67
CA SER A 17 -6.74 10.20 9.70
C SER A 17 -6.66 8.67 9.61
N LEU A 18 -6.53 8.16 8.39
CA LEU A 18 -6.36 6.74 8.07
C LEU A 18 -5.11 6.22 8.77
N ARG A 19 -5.28 5.19 9.61
CA ARG A 19 -4.16 4.55 10.32
C ARG A 19 -3.80 3.20 9.75
N GLY A 20 -4.65 2.62 8.93
CA GLY A 20 -4.36 1.35 8.30
C GLY A 20 -5.57 0.55 7.92
N PHE A 21 -5.32 -0.74 7.72
CA PHE A 21 -6.30 -1.75 7.35
C PHE A 21 -6.09 -3.01 8.19
N ILE A 22 -7.19 -3.57 8.70
CA ILE A 22 -7.23 -4.89 9.30
C ILE A 22 -7.37 -5.92 8.18
N MET A 23 -6.50 -6.93 8.20
CA MET A 23 -6.53 -8.04 7.25
C MET A 23 -7.19 -9.24 7.92
N SER A 24 -8.17 -9.86 7.29
CA SER A 24 -8.91 -11.00 7.84
C SER A 24 -9.07 -12.15 6.84
N GLY A 25 -9.34 -13.34 7.35
CA GLY A 25 -9.46 -14.58 6.56
C GLY A 25 -8.11 -15.16 6.18
N ARG A 26 -7.37 -14.53 5.26
CA ARG A 26 -6.00 -14.90 4.89
C ARG A 26 -5.22 -13.72 4.28
N TRP A 27 -3.90 -13.83 4.26
CA TRP A 27 -3.04 -12.90 3.53
C TRP A 27 -3.18 -13.07 2.01
N PRO A 28 -3.00 -11.99 1.22
CA PRO A 28 -2.82 -12.07 -0.22
C PRO A 28 -1.52 -12.82 -0.55
N GLU A 29 -1.59 -13.79 -1.45
CA GLU A 29 -0.45 -14.63 -1.82
C GLU A 29 0.21 -14.19 -3.13
N THR A 30 -0.57 -13.51 -4.00
CA THR A 30 -0.11 -13.13 -5.34
C THR A 30 -0.11 -11.63 -5.53
N THR A 31 0.69 -11.13 -6.47
CA THR A 31 0.68 -9.71 -6.86
C THR A 31 -0.71 -9.25 -7.29
N LYS A 32 -1.50 -10.13 -7.92
CA LYS A 32 -2.88 -9.83 -8.30
C LYS A 32 -3.77 -9.58 -7.08
N GLU A 33 -3.65 -10.42 -6.05
CA GLU A 33 -4.44 -10.25 -4.82
C GLU A 33 -4.01 -8.99 -4.06
N TRP A 34 -2.71 -8.72 -3.97
CA TRP A 34 -2.19 -7.45 -3.43
C TRP A 34 -2.66 -6.23 -4.21
N ALA A 35 -2.74 -6.32 -5.54
CA ALA A 35 -3.29 -5.25 -6.37
C ALA A 35 -4.78 -5.01 -6.07
N GLN A 36 -5.57 -6.04 -5.73
CA GLN A 36 -6.96 -5.84 -5.31
C GLN A 36 -7.06 -5.19 -3.92
N VAL A 37 -6.17 -5.53 -2.99
CA VAL A 37 -6.06 -4.84 -1.69
C VAL A 37 -5.73 -3.36 -1.93
N LEU A 38 -4.77 -3.08 -2.81
CA LEU A 38 -4.40 -1.71 -3.17
C LEU A 38 -5.58 -0.94 -3.80
N VAL A 39 -6.38 -1.58 -4.66
CA VAL A 39 -7.60 -0.96 -5.23
C VAL A 39 -8.54 -0.46 -4.13
N LEU A 40 -8.77 -1.27 -3.09
CA LEU A 40 -9.58 -0.84 -1.95
C LEU A 40 -8.90 0.29 -1.18
N ALA A 41 -7.60 0.18 -0.92
CA ALA A 41 -6.85 1.18 -0.18
C ALA A 41 -6.85 2.55 -0.86
N VAL A 42 -6.66 2.59 -2.19
CA VAL A 42 -6.73 3.82 -2.97
C VAL A 42 -8.14 4.41 -2.98
N ARG A 43 -9.19 3.58 -3.09
CA ARG A 43 -10.58 4.06 -2.93
C ARG A 43 -10.86 4.66 -1.56
N VAL A 44 -10.23 4.16 -0.51
CA VAL A 44 -10.32 4.76 0.83
C VAL A 44 -9.56 6.08 0.87
N ALA A 45 -8.42 6.18 0.18
CA ALA A 45 -7.64 7.41 0.07
C ALA A 45 -8.33 8.53 -0.74
N THR A 46 -9.35 8.22 -1.56
CA THR A 46 -10.15 9.27 -2.24
C THR A 46 -11.06 10.02 -1.26
N LEU A 47 -11.31 9.48 -0.07
CA LEU A 47 -12.17 10.10 0.93
C LEU A 47 -11.54 11.37 1.50
N PRO A 48 -12.19 12.54 1.35
CA PRO A 48 -11.62 13.82 1.78
C PRO A 48 -11.26 13.83 3.27
N GLY A 49 -10.04 14.29 3.56
CA GLY A 49 -9.54 14.46 4.92
C GLY A 49 -9.04 13.20 5.62
N LEU A 50 -9.30 12.00 5.05
CA LEU A 50 -8.83 10.75 5.63
C LEU A 50 -7.33 10.53 5.42
N LEU A 51 -6.78 11.05 4.32
CA LEU A 51 -5.36 11.07 4.05
C LEU A 51 -4.94 12.51 3.72
N THR A 52 -4.05 13.08 4.53
CA THR A 52 -3.66 14.49 4.39
C THR A 52 -2.47 14.71 3.48
N THR A 53 -1.59 13.71 3.38
CA THR A 53 -0.38 13.72 2.54
C THR A 53 0.02 12.29 2.17
N SER A 54 0.95 12.16 1.25
CA SER A 54 1.50 10.88 0.80
C SER A 54 2.09 10.08 1.98
N THR A 55 1.50 8.92 2.26
CA THR A 55 1.79 8.12 3.46
C THR A 55 2.16 6.70 3.07
N VAL A 56 3.18 6.16 3.74
CA VAL A 56 3.64 4.79 3.59
C VAL A 56 2.97 3.91 4.65
N PHE A 57 2.50 2.75 4.21
CA PHE A 57 1.90 1.75 5.08
C PHE A 57 2.67 0.44 5.02
N GLY A 58 3.03 -0.11 6.18
CA GLY A 58 3.76 -1.35 6.34
C GLY A 58 2.84 -2.51 6.71
N VAL A 59 3.08 -3.67 6.10
CA VAL A 59 2.48 -4.93 6.56
C VAL A 59 3.10 -5.36 7.88
N ARG A 60 2.24 -5.63 8.87
CA ARG A 60 2.59 -6.20 10.17
C ARG A 60 1.85 -7.51 10.35
N GLU A 61 2.60 -8.60 10.49
CA GLU A 61 2.04 -9.94 10.74
C GLU A 61 1.73 -10.15 12.23
N GLU A 62 2.30 -9.34 13.12
CA GLU A 62 1.95 -9.36 14.54
C GLU A 62 0.50 -8.92 14.76
N LEU A 63 -0.23 -9.73 15.53
CA LEU A 63 -1.60 -9.43 15.91
C LEU A 63 -1.63 -8.51 17.14
N PRO A 64 -2.65 -7.65 17.26
CA PRO A 64 -2.90 -6.91 18.50
C PRO A 64 -3.29 -7.86 19.64
N ASP A 65 -3.23 -7.38 20.88
CA ASP A 65 -3.51 -8.19 22.08
C ASP A 65 -4.93 -8.79 22.10
N ASP A 66 -5.92 -8.09 21.57
CA ASP A 66 -7.32 -8.52 21.48
C ASP A 66 -7.84 -8.35 20.03
N PRO A 67 -7.50 -9.27 19.11
CA PRO A 67 -7.88 -9.16 17.72
C PRO A 67 -9.32 -9.64 17.50
N GLU A 68 -10.07 -8.92 16.66
CA GLU A 68 -11.36 -9.40 16.15
C GLU A 68 -11.22 -10.80 15.50
N PRO A 69 -12.21 -11.70 15.66
CA PRO A 69 -12.13 -13.06 15.15
C PRO A 69 -11.80 -13.11 13.65
N GLY A 70 -10.76 -13.88 13.31
CA GLY A 70 -10.33 -14.08 11.92
C GLY A 70 -9.37 -13.01 11.39
N THR A 71 -8.94 -12.05 12.21
CA THR A 71 -7.81 -11.17 11.91
C THR A 71 -6.54 -12.00 11.70
N VAL A 72 -5.84 -11.75 10.59
CA VAL A 72 -4.57 -12.40 10.24
C VAL A 72 -3.38 -11.45 10.26
N GLY A 73 -3.63 -10.14 10.41
CA GLY A 73 -2.61 -9.11 10.60
C GLY A 73 -3.10 -7.74 10.16
N LEU A 74 -2.16 -6.81 10.02
CA LEU A 74 -2.44 -5.38 9.85
C LEU A 74 -1.59 -4.79 8.71
N VAL A 75 -2.13 -3.76 8.07
CA VAL A 75 -1.37 -2.82 7.23
C VAL A 75 -1.47 -1.48 7.94
N ILE A 76 -0.37 -0.94 8.48
CA ILE A 76 -0.39 0.22 9.38
C ILE A 76 0.37 1.39 8.75
N ALA A 77 -0.10 2.62 8.97
CA ALA A 77 0.62 3.83 8.60
C ALA A 77 1.95 3.91 9.38
N GLU A 78 3.07 3.90 8.66
CA GLU A 78 4.42 3.94 9.23
C GLU A 78 4.94 5.39 9.32
N GLY A 79 4.58 6.23 8.36
CA GLY A 79 5.00 7.62 8.29
C GLY A 79 4.73 8.22 6.91
N THR A 80 5.12 9.47 6.73
CA THR A 80 4.93 10.21 5.48
C THR A 80 6.17 10.13 4.59
N VAL A 81 6.02 10.55 3.34
CA VAL A 81 7.17 10.66 2.41
C VAL A 81 7.97 11.93 2.67
N LEU A 82 7.28 13.01 3.06
CA LEU A 82 7.85 14.32 3.34
C LEU A 82 7.24 14.90 4.62
N GLY A 83 7.94 15.85 5.24
CA GLY A 83 7.48 16.54 6.45
C GLY A 83 8.08 15.98 7.74
N GLU A 84 7.45 16.30 8.87
CA GLU A 84 7.98 15.97 10.20
C GLU A 84 7.89 14.47 10.54
N GLU A 85 6.91 13.77 9.96
CA GLU A 85 6.71 12.31 10.11
C GLU A 85 7.38 11.53 8.95
N ALA A 86 8.32 12.16 8.24
CA ALA A 86 8.96 11.55 7.08
C ALA A 86 9.78 10.32 7.47
N LEU A 87 9.63 9.25 6.70
CA LEU A 87 10.43 8.05 6.87
C LEU A 87 11.84 8.26 6.32
N GLU A 88 12.84 7.82 7.09
CA GLU A 88 14.23 7.87 6.70
C GLU A 88 14.60 6.73 5.73
N PRO A 89 15.56 6.93 4.82
CA PRO A 89 16.15 5.85 4.04
C PRO A 89 16.62 4.69 4.93
N GLY A 90 16.35 3.45 4.51
CA GLY A 90 16.72 2.26 5.26
C GLY A 90 15.96 2.01 6.56
N GLN A 91 14.86 2.74 6.85
CA GLN A 91 14.02 2.52 8.04
C GLN A 91 13.63 1.05 8.25
N PHE A 92 13.46 0.28 7.18
CA PHE A 92 13.04 -1.13 7.23
C PHE A 92 14.17 -2.12 6.89
N ALA A 93 15.42 -1.67 6.86
CA ALA A 93 16.58 -2.51 6.51
C ALA A 93 16.73 -3.72 7.44
N ASP A 94 16.52 -3.53 8.75
CA ASP A 94 16.68 -4.57 9.76
C ASP A 94 15.47 -5.53 9.82
N HIS A 95 14.30 -5.07 9.38
CA HIS A 95 13.07 -5.86 9.37
C HIS A 95 12.22 -5.50 8.16
N VAL A 96 12.43 -6.24 7.07
CA VAL A 96 11.75 -6.02 5.79
C VAL A 96 10.29 -6.49 5.89
N PRO A 97 9.29 -5.60 5.78
CA PRO A 97 7.89 -6.00 5.81
C PRO A 97 7.51 -6.79 4.54
N PRO A 98 6.55 -7.72 4.61
CA PRO A 98 6.11 -8.51 3.45
C PRO A 98 5.58 -7.69 2.27
N ALA A 99 5.02 -6.51 2.55
CA ALA A 99 4.68 -5.51 1.56
C ALA A 99 4.77 -4.11 2.18
N LEU A 100 5.05 -3.12 1.32
CA LEU A 100 4.87 -1.70 1.60
C LEU A 100 3.82 -1.15 0.64
N LEU A 101 2.93 -0.30 1.14
CA LEU A 101 2.03 0.49 0.32
C LEU A 101 2.42 1.95 0.44
N MET A 102 2.18 2.72 -0.62
CA MET A 102 2.26 4.18 -0.61
C MET A 102 0.96 4.69 -1.18
N LEU A 103 0.22 5.49 -0.40
CA LEU A 103 -1.04 6.08 -0.82
C LEU A 103 -0.88 7.59 -0.94
N HIS A 104 -1.46 8.15 -1.98
CA HIS A 104 -1.47 9.57 -2.27
C HIS A 104 -2.90 10.10 -2.20
N PRO A 105 -3.15 11.20 -1.46
CA PRO A 105 -4.44 11.85 -1.49
C PRO A 105 -4.67 12.58 -2.82
N PRO A 106 -5.93 12.89 -3.18
CA PRO A 106 -6.27 13.69 -4.36
C PRO A 106 -5.48 15.00 -4.54
N SER A 107 -5.05 15.62 -3.43
CA SER A 107 -4.29 16.87 -3.44
C SER A 107 -2.82 16.71 -3.85
N GLU A 108 -2.28 15.49 -3.86
CA GLU A 108 -0.86 15.21 -4.17
C GLU A 108 -0.67 14.22 -5.32
N THR A 109 -1.76 13.74 -5.92
CA THR A 109 -1.71 12.89 -7.11
C THR A 109 -1.69 13.74 -8.37
N THR A 110 -0.78 13.42 -9.29
CA THR A 110 -0.87 13.87 -10.69
C THR A 110 -1.44 12.70 -11.52
N PRO A 111 -2.73 12.74 -11.91
CA PRO A 111 -3.37 11.61 -12.58
C PRO A 111 -2.79 11.37 -13.97
N SER A 112 -2.85 10.12 -14.43
CA SER A 112 -2.39 9.73 -15.76
C SER A 112 -3.25 10.30 -16.88
N LEU A 113 -4.54 10.60 -16.60
CA LEU A 113 -5.50 11.18 -17.53
C LEU A 113 -5.92 12.58 -17.06
N PRO A 114 -5.89 13.62 -17.92
CA PRO A 114 -6.26 14.98 -17.54
C PRO A 114 -7.68 15.13 -16.97
N GLU A 115 -8.64 14.36 -17.49
CA GLU A 115 -10.04 14.35 -17.06
C GLU A 115 -10.23 13.85 -15.62
N CYS A 116 -9.27 13.11 -15.08
CA CYS A 116 -9.32 12.52 -13.73
C CYS A 116 -8.68 13.43 -12.67
N THR A 117 -8.75 14.76 -12.85
CA THR A 117 -8.22 15.72 -11.89
C THR A 117 -8.84 15.50 -10.50
N GLY A 118 -8.00 15.38 -9.47
CA GLY A 118 -8.44 15.05 -8.11
C GLY A 118 -8.64 13.54 -7.88
N ALA A 119 -8.07 12.68 -8.73
CA ALA A 119 -7.93 11.27 -8.42
C ALA A 119 -6.93 11.04 -7.28
N ALA A 120 -7.16 10.02 -6.45
CA ALA A 120 -6.14 9.47 -5.57
C ALA A 120 -5.32 8.41 -6.32
N SER A 121 -4.11 8.14 -5.85
CA SER A 121 -3.26 7.10 -6.40
C SER A 121 -2.56 6.30 -5.31
N GLY A 122 -1.99 5.16 -5.67
CA GLY A 122 -1.13 4.43 -4.78
C GLY A 122 -0.35 3.33 -5.44
N CYS A 123 0.66 2.85 -4.71
CA CYS A 123 1.54 1.77 -5.09
C CYS A 123 1.58 0.71 -3.99
N VAL A 124 1.73 -0.55 -4.37
CA VAL A 124 2.19 -1.63 -3.47
C VAL A 124 3.50 -2.17 -4.01
N LEU A 125 4.51 -2.26 -3.15
CA LEU A 125 5.77 -2.96 -3.41
C LEU A 125 5.80 -4.23 -2.58
N LEU A 126 6.00 -5.36 -3.25
CA LEU A 126 6.30 -6.66 -2.64
C LEU A 126 7.81 -6.86 -2.74
N PRO A 127 8.56 -6.76 -1.62
CA PRO A 127 10.00 -6.94 -1.63
C PRO A 127 10.38 -8.32 -2.17
N GLY A 128 11.31 -8.35 -3.11
CA GLY A 128 11.98 -9.55 -3.55
C GLY A 128 13.25 -9.80 -2.74
N LEU A 129 13.95 -10.88 -3.08
CA LEU A 129 15.34 -11.14 -2.70
C LEU A 129 16.14 -11.27 -4.00
N PRO A 130 16.56 -10.16 -4.63
CA PRO A 130 17.15 -10.19 -5.97
C PRO A 130 18.42 -11.06 -6.06
N HIS A 131 19.20 -11.12 -4.97
CA HIS A 131 20.38 -11.97 -4.86
C HIS A 131 20.06 -13.48 -4.86
N LEU A 132 18.80 -13.86 -4.62
CA LEU A 132 18.27 -15.22 -4.76
C LEU A 132 17.44 -15.40 -6.04
N GLY A 133 17.44 -14.41 -6.94
CA GLY A 133 16.59 -14.41 -8.15
C GLY A 133 15.11 -14.19 -7.87
N LEU A 134 14.74 -13.75 -6.66
CA LEU A 134 13.38 -13.36 -6.31
C LEU A 134 13.21 -11.87 -6.62
N GLU A 135 12.54 -11.57 -7.72
CA GLU A 135 12.37 -10.20 -8.21
C GLU A 135 11.37 -9.41 -7.35
N HIS A 136 11.56 -8.09 -7.30
CA HIS A 136 10.54 -7.18 -6.80
C HIS A 136 9.29 -7.24 -7.69
N ARG A 137 8.14 -7.10 -7.04
CA ARG A 137 6.83 -7.05 -7.72
C ARG A 137 6.09 -5.83 -7.21
N ALA A 138 5.35 -5.16 -8.07
CA ALA A 138 4.59 -4.00 -7.68
C ALA A 138 3.29 -3.88 -8.45
N ALA A 139 2.36 -3.13 -7.88
CA ALA A 139 1.19 -2.65 -8.61
C ALA A 139 0.92 -1.18 -8.28
N TRP A 140 0.29 -0.48 -9.22
CA TRP A 140 -0.11 0.91 -9.12
C TRP A 140 -1.57 1.04 -9.48
N VAL A 141 -2.29 1.90 -8.77
CA VAL A 141 -3.71 2.16 -8.97
C VAL A 141 -3.97 3.66 -8.93
N GLU A 142 -4.88 4.10 -9.79
CA GLU A 142 -5.50 5.43 -9.71
C GLU A 142 -7.02 5.27 -9.58
N ALA A 143 -7.64 6.10 -8.74
CA ALA A 143 -9.08 6.14 -8.56
C ALA A 143 -9.61 7.57 -8.48
N GLU A 144 -10.71 7.84 -9.17
CA GLU A 144 -11.41 9.12 -9.08
C GLU A 144 -12.11 9.31 -7.72
N SER A 145 -12.56 10.53 -7.45
CA SER A 145 -13.23 10.88 -6.19
C SER A 145 -14.47 10.02 -5.87
N ASP A 146 -15.12 9.43 -6.87
CA ASP A 146 -16.26 8.52 -6.70
C ASP A 146 -15.85 7.03 -6.52
N GLY A 147 -14.54 6.75 -6.54
CA GLY A 147 -13.96 5.41 -6.42
C GLY A 147 -13.87 4.63 -7.73
N THR A 148 -14.18 5.25 -8.88
CA THR A 148 -13.96 4.65 -10.21
C THR A 148 -12.47 4.45 -10.45
N ILE A 149 -12.07 3.23 -10.82
CA ILE A 149 -10.67 2.89 -11.10
C ILE A 149 -10.35 3.25 -12.55
N THR A 150 -9.37 4.13 -12.73
CA THR A 150 -8.96 4.65 -14.05
C THR A 150 -7.67 4.01 -14.54
N SER A 151 -6.82 3.55 -13.63
CA SER A 151 -5.59 2.84 -13.93
C SER A 151 -5.36 1.71 -12.93
N LEU A 152 -4.92 0.55 -13.45
CA LEU A 152 -4.41 -0.56 -12.66
C LEU A 152 -3.29 -1.25 -13.45
N VAL A 153 -2.06 -1.15 -12.96
CA VAL A 153 -0.88 -1.77 -13.56
C VAL A 153 -0.24 -2.68 -12.53
N SER A 154 0.09 -3.92 -12.91
CA SER A 154 0.82 -4.88 -12.07
C SER A 154 2.02 -5.41 -12.83
N ARG A 155 3.19 -5.49 -12.18
CA ARG A 155 4.45 -5.91 -12.80
C ARG A 155 5.26 -6.82 -11.86
N VAL A 156 5.97 -7.76 -12.47
CA VAL A 156 7.00 -8.62 -11.87
C VAL A 156 8.32 -8.29 -12.58
N GLY A 157 9.43 -8.30 -11.86
CA GLY A 157 10.74 -8.02 -12.48
C GLY A 157 10.93 -6.56 -12.83
N LEU A 158 10.42 -5.64 -12.00
CA LEU A 158 10.64 -4.22 -12.21
C LEU A 158 11.99 -3.76 -11.64
N ASP A 159 12.58 -2.78 -12.31
CA ASP A 159 13.59 -1.93 -11.72
C ASP A 159 12.90 -0.89 -10.80
N PRO A 160 13.11 -0.92 -9.47
CA PRO A 160 12.40 -0.03 -8.55
C PRO A 160 12.59 1.46 -8.86
N ILE A 161 13.72 1.87 -9.45
CA ILE A 161 13.98 3.29 -9.79
C ILE A 161 13.23 3.77 -11.03
N SER A 162 12.55 2.89 -11.77
CA SER A 162 11.78 3.26 -12.97
C SER A 162 10.44 3.94 -12.69
N ASN A 163 10.02 4.00 -11.42
CA ASN A 163 8.83 4.70 -10.97
C ASN A 163 9.10 5.35 -9.59
N PRO A 164 8.66 6.59 -9.37
CA PRO A 164 8.97 7.33 -8.14
C PRO A 164 8.48 6.62 -6.87
N ASP A 165 7.28 6.06 -6.87
CA ASP A 165 6.71 5.40 -5.69
C ASP A 165 7.52 4.17 -5.32
N THR A 166 7.86 3.33 -6.30
CA THR A 166 8.69 2.14 -6.04
C THR A 166 10.14 2.52 -5.70
N ALA A 167 10.64 3.65 -6.18
CA ALA A 167 11.97 4.14 -5.82
C ALA A 167 12.01 4.56 -4.35
N VAL A 168 11.00 5.31 -3.89
CA VAL A 168 10.84 5.67 -2.48
C VAL A 168 10.70 4.41 -1.62
N LEU A 169 9.77 3.51 -1.96
CA LEU A 169 9.57 2.29 -1.18
C LEU A 169 10.82 1.40 -1.15
N ALA A 170 11.56 1.28 -2.25
CA ALA A 170 12.81 0.53 -2.27
C ALA A 170 13.93 1.21 -1.45
N MET A 171 14.00 2.55 -1.46
CA MET A 171 14.95 3.30 -0.64
C MET A 171 14.72 3.06 0.86
N LEU A 172 13.47 2.92 1.30
CA LEU A 172 13.15 2.62 2.71
C LEU A 172 13.60 1.21 3.14
N LEU A 173 13.80 0.30 2.18
CA LEU A 173 14.26 -1.07 2.41
C LEU A 173 15.79 -1.22 2.28
N ALA A 174 16.46 -0.29 1.60
CA ALA A 174 17.88 -0.37 1.29
C ALA A 174 18.75 0.06 2.48
N ALA A 175 19.74 -0.76 2.83
CA ALA A 175 20.76 -0.50 3.84
C ALA A 175 22.06 0.03 3.23
#